data_AF-A0A3Q1EKU2-F1
#
_entry.id   AF-A0A3Q1EKU2-F1
#
_cell.length_a   1.000
_cell.length_b   1.000
_cell.length_c   1.000
_cell.angle_alpha   90.00
_cell.angle_beta   90.00
_cell.angle_gamma   90.00
#
_symmetry.space_group_name_H-M   'P 1'
#
loop_
_entity.id
_entity.type
_entity.pdbx_description
1 polymer ?
#
loop_
_entity_poly.entity_id
_entity_poly.type
_entity_poly.pdbx_seq_one_letter_code
_entity_poly.pdbx_strand_id
1 'polypeptide(L)'
;MGTFYCAICRQTTFTGKRHIFGKNHQSRLRVVLLKFVEKVKEARRTLKKPQVEKFDCTQHKQTFWCYCCGLNIESNVTDGNMAVLHGGLLEHMATPEHKKNTHKFWWENKADPKLRDKVIIAEEETERFKVEVAKALESYVEKEDEYIKQQADLLRAQEKHRQEVLQSLLEVCFPRMQWHVMQSRSRLTDPTAPTCLRRILSALSFCLKDQSSRWGAASWTPWLKCRGLQQDKA
;
A
#
# COMPACT_ATOMS: atom_id res chain seq x y z
N MET A 1 -5.06 -29.15 -47.59
CA MET A 1 -5.28 -29.41 -46.15
C MET A 1 -4.46 -28.40 -45.36
N GLY A 2 -5.07 -27.33 -44.84
CA GLY A 2 -4.35 -26.27 -44.14
C GLY A 2 -4.02 -26.67 -42.69
N THR A 3 -2.82 -26.32 -42.23
CA THR A 3 -2.43 -26.41 -40.82
C THR A 3 -3.22 -25.41 -39.98
N PHE A 4 -3.80 -25.85 -38.86
CA PHE A 4 -4.57 -24.99 -37.96
C PHE A 4 -4.04 -25.10 -36.53
N TYR A 5 -3.60 -23.98 -35.96
CA TYR A 5 -3.17 -23.90 -34.56
C TYR A 5 -4.36 -23.67 -33.63
N CYS A 6 -4.46 -24.50 -32.58
CA CYS A 6 -5.47 -24.37 -31.54
C CYS A 6 -4.89 -23.71 -30.30
N ALA A 7 -5.39 -22.53 -29.91
CA ALA A 7 -4.96 -21.86 -28.67
C ALA A 7 -5.32 -22.66 -27.39
N ILE A 8 -6.42 -23.40 -27.40
CA ILE A 8 -6.88 -24.20 -26.26
C ILE A 8 -6.04 -25.48 -26.10
N CYS A 9 -5.75 -26.16 -27.21
CA CYS A 9 -4.93 -27.37 -27.19
C CYS A 9 -3.42 -27.06 -27.17
N ARG A 10 -3.02 -25.84 -27.54
CA ARG A 10 -1.63 -25.40 -27.75
C ARG A 10 -0.87 -26.28 -28.75
N GLN A 11 -1.55 -26.69 -29.81
CA GLN A 11 -1.04 -27.65 -30.79
C GLN A 11 -1.50 -27.27 -32.19
N THR A 12 -0.63 -27.46 -33.17
CA THR A 12 -0.96 -27.39 -34.59
C THR A 12 -1.59 -28.70 -35.02
N THR A 13 -2.76 -28.62 -35.62
CA THR A 13 -3.54 -29.77 -36.09
C THR A 13 -3.62 -29.74 -37.62
N PHE A 14 -3.43 -30.90 -38.23
CA PHE A 14 -3.53 -31.07 -39.69
C PHE A 14 -4.96 -31.44 -40.14
N THR A 15 -5.83 -31.76 -39.19
CA THR A 15 -7.24 -32.13 -39.42
C THR A 15 -8.16 -30.91 -39.61
N GLY A 16 -7.60 -29.71 -39.66
CA GLY A 16 -8.35 -28.45 -39.78
C GLY A 16 -9.36 -28.26 -38.66
N LYS A 17 -10.54 -27.71 -38.99
CA LYS A 17 -11.61 -27.42 -38.02
C LYS A 17 -12.28 -28.66 -37.41
N ARG A 18 -12.00 -29.86 -37.91
CA ARG A 18 -12.57 -31.11 -37.36
C ARG A 18 -12.09 -31.38 -35.93
N HIS A 19 -10.89 -30.93 -35.55
CA HIS A 19 -10.36 -31.19 -34.20
C HIS A 19 -11.24 -30.61 -33.09
N ILE A 20 -11.97 -29.52 -33.38
CA ILE A 20 -12.77 -28.78 -32.41
C ILE A 20 -13.88 -29.67 -31.84
N PHE A 21 -14.38 -30.61 -32.63
CA PHE A 21 -15.38 -31.59 -32.21
C PHE A 21 -14.79 -32.81 -31.50
N GLY A 22 -13.46 -32.92 -31.41
CA GLY A 22 -12.78 -34.04 -30.76
C GLY A 22 -12.93 -34.03 -29.25
N LYS A 23 -13.05 -35.22 -28.64
CA LYS A 23 -13.20 -35.39 -27.18
C LYS A 23 -12.07 -34.74 -26.37
N ASN A 24 -10.83 -34.80 -26.87
CA ASN A 24 -9.67 -34.19 -26.20
C ASN A 24 -9.75 -32.65 -26.19
N HIS A 25 -10.21 -32.03 -27.29
CA HIS A 25 -10.42 -30.59 -27.32
C HIS A 25 -11.55 -30.19 -26.37
N GLN A 26 -12.71 -30.85 -26.47
CA GLN A 26 -13.89 -30.53 -25.68
C GLN A 26 -13.69 -30.71 -24.17
N SER A 27 -12.97 -31.77 -23.74
CA SER A 27 -12.61 -31.95 -22.33
C SER A 27 -11.68 -30.85 -21.81
N ARG A 28 -10.65 -30.49 -22.57
CA ARG A 28 -9.74 -29.38 -22.21
C ARG A 28 -10.47 -28.04 -22.17
N LEU A 29 -11.29 -27.76 -23.18
CA LEU A 29 -12.13 -26.56 -23.26
C LEU A 29 -13.03 -26.45 -22.03
N ARG A 30 -13.69 -27.54 -21.63
CA ARG A 30 -14.55 -27.56 -20.43
C ARG A 30 -13.76 -27.20 -19.17
N VAL A 31 -12.59 -27.79 -18.95
CA VAL A 31 -11.77 -27.48 -17.77
C VAL A 31 -11.32 -26.02 -17.76
N VAL A 32 -10.89 -25.50 -18.90
CA VAL A 32 -10.47 -24.09 -19.05
C VAL A 32 -11.64 -23.15 -18.77
N LEU A 33 -12.80 -23.41 -19.35
CA LEU A 33 -14.00 -22.59 -19.15
C LEU A 33 -14.51 -22.65 -17.71
N LEU A 34 -14.47 -23.80 -17.05
CA LEU A 34 -14.85 -23.90 -15.64
C LEU A 34 -13.94 -23.07 -14.74
N LYS A 35 -12.62 -23.12 -14.95
CA LYS A 35 -11.66 -22.27 -14.22
C LYS A 35 -11.90 -20.78 -14.50
N PHE A 36 -12.16 -20.43 -15.76
CA PHE A 36 -12.44 -19.05 -16.16
C PHE A 36 -13.73 -18.52 -15.52
N VAL A 37 -14.81 -19.30 -15.57
CA VAL A 37 -16.09 -18.97 -14.95
C VAL A 37 -15.96 -18.80 -13.43
N GLU A 38 -15.18 -19.65 -12.75
CA GLU A 38 -15.01 -19.50 -11.30
C GLU A 38 -14.28 -18.20 -10.94
N LYS A 39 -13.28 -17.78 -11.73
CA LYS A 39 -12.64 -16.46 -11.56
C LYS A 39 -13.61 -15.30 -11.75
N VAL A 40 -14.43 -15.35 -12.80
CA VAL A 40 -15.46 -14.30 -13.04
C VAL A 40 -16.50 -14.30 -11.92
N LYS A 41 -16.87 -15.48 -11.42
CA LYS A 41 -17.82 -15.63 -10.32
C LYS A 41 -17.27 -15.10 -9.00
N GLU A 42 -15.98 -15.28 -8.73
CA GLU A 42 -15.29 -14.68 -7.59
C GLU A 42 -15.36 -13.15 -7.66
N ALA A 43 -14.99 -12.57 -8.80
CA ALA A 43 -15.12 -11.12 -9.03
C ALA A 43 -16.58 -10.64 -8.91
N ARG A 44 -17.57 -11.39 -9.40
CA ARG A 44 -18.99 -11.02 -9.24
C ARG A 44 -19.42 -10.90 -7.78
N ARG A 45 -18.75 -11.56 -6.82
CA ARG A 45 -19.08 -11.43 -5.39
C ARG A 45 -18.74 -10.05 -4.85
N THR A 46 -17.76 -9.36 -5.44
CA THR A 46 -17.37 -8.00 -5.03
C THR A 46 -18.29 -6.92 -5.59
N LEU A 47 -19.20 -7.24 -6.53
CA LEU A 47 -20.17 -6.29 -7.09
C LEU A 47 -21.03 -5.60 -6.02
N LYS A 48 -21.40 -6.32 -4.95
CA LYS A 48 -22.23 -5.79 -3.86
C LYS A 48 -21.43 -5.05 -2.79
N LYS A 49 -20.15 -5.38 -2.65
CA LYS A 49 -19.27 -4.83 -1.63
C LYS A 49 -17.85 -4.79 -2.21
N PRO A 50 -17.51 -3.71 -2.94
CA PRO A 50 -16.19 -3.54 -3.48
C PRO A 50 -15.17 -3.49 -2.35
N GLN A 51 -14.00 -4.07 -2.61
CA GLN A 51 -12.88 -4.07 -1.69
C GLN A 51 -11.86 -3.05 -2.18
N VAL A 52 -11.63 -2.04 -1.34
CA VAL A 52 -10.64 -0.99 -1.56
C VAL A 52 -9.53 -1.21 -0.54
N GLU A 53 -8.29 -1.25 -1.03
CA GLU A 53 -7.11 -1.43 -0.21
C GLU A 53 -6.05 -0.40 -0.58
N LYS A 54 -5.12 -0.14 0.34
CA LYS A 54 -3.91 0.63 0.05
C LYS A 54 -3.08 -0.11 -0.99
N PHE A 55 -2.62 0.60 -2.02
CA PHE A 55 -1.90 -0.01 -3.11
C PHE A 55 -0.58 -0.68 -2.67
N ASP A 56 -0.42 -1.94 -3.04
CA ASP A 56 0.78 -2.75 -2.92
C ASP A 56 1.13 -3.30 -4.30
N CYS A 57 2.31 -2.94 -4.81
CA CYS A 57 2.74 -3.35 -6.14
C CYS A 57 2.96 -4.87 -6.28
N THR A 58 3.20 -5.57 -5.18
CA THR A 58 3.42 -7.03 -5.18
C THR A 58 2.10 -7.80 -5.24
N GLN A 59 1.02 -7.23 -4.68
CA GLN A 59 -0.27 -7.90 -4.55
C GLN A 59 -1.28 -7.42 -5.59
N HIS A 60 -1.25 -6.15 -5.96
CA HIS A 60 -2.33 -5.54 -6.75
C HIS A 60 -2.06 -5.46 -8.25
N LYS A 61 -0.81 -5.62 -8.71
CA LYS A 61 -0.44 -5.72 -10.14
C LYS A 61 -0.64 -7.13 -10.71
N GLN A 62 -1.76 -7.76 -10.40
CA GLN A 62 -2.09 -9.09 -10.93
C GLN A 62 -2.81 -8.94 -12.27
N THR A 63 -2.46 -9.80 -13.22
CA THR A 63 -3.14 -9.90 -14.52
C THR A 63 -3.88 -11.22 -14.64
N PHE A 64 -4.92 -11.25 -15.47
CA PHE A 64 -5.62 -12.46 -15.83
C PHE A 64 -5.73 -12.58 -17.36
N TRP A 65 -5.64 -13.82 -17.84
CA TRP A 65 -5.83 -14.12 -19.25
C TRP A 65 -7.32 -14.30 -19.57
N CYS A 66 -7.86 -13.47 -20.47
CA CYS A 66 -9.19 -13.65 -21.02
C CYS A 66 -9.13 -14.56 -22.26
N TYR A 67 -9.74 -15.74 -22.19
CA TYR A 67 -9.77 -16.68 -23.31
C TYR A 67 -10.66 -16.21 -24.47
N CYS A 68 -11.69 -15.41 -24.20
CA CYS A 68 -12.57 -14.87 -25.24
C CYS A 68 -11.84 -13.85 -26.11
N CYS A 69 -11.09 -12.95 -25.47
CA CYS A 69 -10.41 -11.84 -26.14
C CYS A 69 -8.97 -12.18 -26.55
N GLY A 70 -8.35 -13.18 -25.92
CA GLY A 70 -6.94 -13.53 -26.15
C GLY A 70 -5.97 -12.47 -25.62
N LEU A 71 -6.32 -11.80 -24.52
CA LEU A 71 -5.56 -10.70 -23.93
C LEU A 71 -5.25 -10.97 -22.45
N ASN A 72 -4.12 -10.44 -21.98
CA ASN A 72 -3.85 -10.25 -20.55
C ASN A 72 -4.47 -8.93 -20.11
N ILE A 73 -5.36 -8.98 -19.14
CA ILE A 73 -6.04 -7.81 -18.57
C ILE A 73 -5.64 -7.66 -17.11
N GLU A 74 -5.56 -6.43 -16.62
CA GLU A 74 -5.33 -6.14 -15.21
C GLU A 74 -6.54 -6.59 -14.38
N SER A 75 -6.27 -7.35 -13.31
CA SER A 75 -7.34 -7.86 -12.44
C SER A 75 -7.96 -6.74 -11.62
N ASN A 76 -7.14 -5.79 -11.16
CA ASN A 76 -7.51 -4.72 -10.25
C ASN A 76 -7.37 -3.36 -10.94
N VAL A 77 -8.13 -2.37 -10.50
CA VAL A 77 -7.94 -0.96 -10.90
C VAL A 77 -7.11 -0.27 -9.83
N THR A 78 -6.10 0.50 -10.22
CA THR A 78 -5.19 1.14 -9.25
C THR A 78 -4.90 2.59 -9.64
N ASP A 79 -4.87 3.50 -8.66
CA ASP A 79 -4.49 4.91 -8.81
C ASP A 79 -3.11 5.20 -8.19
N GLY A 80 -2.27 4.16 -8.04
CA GLY A 80 -0.94 4.24 -7.43
C GLY A 80 -0.91 4.39 -5.90
N ASN A 81 -1.97 4.92 -5.28
CA ASN A 81 -2.12 5.00 -3.82
C ASN A 81 -3.12 3.97 -3.28
N MET A 82 -4.16 3.65 -4.06
CA MET A 82 -5.23 2.72 -3.69
C MET A 82 -5.47 1.73 -4.83
N ALA A 83 -6.03 0.56 -4.49
CA ALA A 83 -6.42 -0.48 -5.41
C ALA A 83 -7.85 -0.93 -5.13
N VAL A 84 -8.64 -1.06 -6.20
CA VAL A 84 -9.97 -1.68 -6.18
C VAL A 84 -9.83 -3.11 -6.68
N LEU A 85 -10.03 -4.08 -5.78
CA LEU A 85 -9.88 -5.49 -6.11
C LEU A 85 -10.93 -5.95 -7.12
N HIS A 86 -10.48 -6.74 -8.10
CA HIS A 86 -11.28 -7.26 -9.21
C HIS A 86 -11.92 -6.21 -10.14
N GLY A 87 -11.67 -4.91 -9.92
CA GLY A 87 -12.29 -3.85 -10.72
C GLY A 87 -11.97 -3.97 -12.21
N GLY A 88 -10.71 -4.21 -12.59
CA GLY A 88 -10.30 -4.26 -13.99
C GLY A 88 -10.85 -5.49 -14.72
N LEU A 89 -11.00 -6.61 -14.00
CA LEU A 89 -11.69 -7.79 -14.51
C LEU A 89 -13.18 -7.49 -14.78
N LEU A 90 -13.87 -6.86 -13.82
CA LEU A 90 -15.29 -6.55 -13.95
C LEU A 90 -15.55 -5.56 -15.10
N GLU A 91 -14.75 -4.51 -15.20
CA GLU A 91 -14.81 -3.53 -16.30
C GLU A 91 -14.63 -4.23 -17.65
N HIS A 92 -13.62 -5.10 -17.79
CA HIS A 92 -13.40 -5.83 -19.03
C HIS A 92 -14.58 -6.74 -19.39
N MET A 93 -15.14 -7.49 -18.44
CA MET A 93 -16.27 -8.39 -18.68
C MET A 93 -17.57 -7.66 -19.09
N ALA A 94 -17.67 -6.36 -18.81
CA ALA A 94 -18.80 -5.52 -19.18
C ALA A 94 -18.65 -4.87 -20.57
N THR A 95 -17.45 -4.88 -21.16
CA THR A 95 -17.20 -4.23 -22.45
C THR A 95 -17.99 -4.87 -23.60
N PRO A 96 -18.50 -4.07 -24.56
CA PRO A 96 -19.18 -4.61 -25.73
C PRO A 96 -18.25 -5.43 -26.63
N GLU A 97 -16.95 -5.12 -26.65
CA GLU A 97 -15.91 -5.90 -27.34
C GLU A 97 -15.83 -7.32 -26.77
N HIS A 98 -15.78 -7.46 -25.44
CA HIS A 98 -15.76 -8.77 -24.78
C HIS A 98 -17.02 -9.57 -25.08
N LYS A 99 -18.20 -8.94 -25.09
CA LYS A 99 -19.45 -9.60 -25.47
C LYS A 99 -19.38 -10.18 -26.88
N LYS A 100 -18.94 -9.39 -27.87
CA LYS A 100 -18.78 -9.83 -29.27
C LYS A 100 -17.75 -10.97 -29.37
N ASN A 101 -16.60 -10.83 -28.73
CA ASN A 101 -15.54 -11.84 -28.71
C ASN A 101 -15.99 -13.13 -28.03
N THR A 102 -16.78 -13.04 -26.98
CA THR A 102 -17.38 -14.19 -26.30
C THR A 102 -18.31 -14.96 -27.24
N HIS A 103 -19.21 -14.28 -27.96
CA HIS A 103 -20.07 -14.94 -28.95
C HIS A 103 -19.26 -15.63 -30.05
N LYS A 104 -18.23 -14.95 -30.59
CA LYS A 104 -17.32 -15.52 -31.60
C LYS A 104 -16.58 -16.75 -31.05
N PHE A 105 -15.98 -16.63 -29.88
CA PHE A 105 -15.23 -17.71 -29.23
C PHE A 105 -16.11 -18.95 -28.98
N TRP A 106 -17.34 -18.76 -28.50
CA TRP A 106 -18.29 -19.85 -28.28
C TRP A 106 -18.66 -20.55 -29.58
N TRP A 107 -18.89 -19.78 -30.64
CA TRP A 107 -19.21 -20.33 -31.95
C TRP A 107 -18.04 -21.12 -32.54
N GLU A 108 -16.82 -20.58 -32.45
CA GLU A 108 -15.61 -21.19 -33.00
C GLU A 108 -15.23 -22.48 -32.26
N ASN A 109 -15.31 -22.51 -30.92
CA ASN A 109 -14.88 -23.65 -30.11
C ASN A 109 -16.01 -24.64 -29.76
N LYS A 110 -17.25 -24.36 -30.17
CA LYS A 110 -18.44 -25.17 -29.83
C LYS A 110 -18.55 -25.40 -28.32
N ALA A 111 -18.35 -24.33 -27.56
CA ALA A 111 -18.42 -24.33 -26.11
C ALA A 111 -19.86 -24.50 -25.60
N ASP A 112 -20.00 -24.95 -24.35
CA ASP A 112 -21.30 -25.13 -23.69
C ASP A 112 -22.05 -23.79 -23.58
N PRO A 113 -23.26 -23.66 -24.18
CA PRO A 113 -24.06 -22.44 -24.10
C PRO A 113 -24.39 -22.02 -22.66
N LYS A 114 -24.49 -22.96 -21.71
CA LYS A 114 -24.84 -22.68 -20.30
C LYS A 114 -23.78 -21.86 -19.56
N LEU A 115 -22.55 -21.86 -20.05
CA LEU A 115 -21.44 -21.13 -19.45
C LEU A 115 -21.26 -19.72 -20.04
N ARG A 116 -21.86 -19.44 -21.21
CA ARG A 116 -21.69 -18.17 -21.92
C ARG A 116 -22.20 -16.99 -21.10
N ASP A 117 -23.41 -17.10 -20.59
CA ASP A 117 -24.07 -15.98 -19.91
C ASP A 117 -23.43 -15.68 -18.54
N LYS A 118 -22.61 -16.61 -18.01
CA LYS A 118 -21.88 -16.43 -16.74
C LYS A 118 -20.68 -15.49 -16.87
N VAL A 119 -20.10 -15.40 -18.08
CA VAL A 119 -18.88 -14.61 -18.34
C VAL A 119 -19.17 -13.23 -18.94
N ILE A 120 -20.44 -12.89 -19.15
CA ILE A 120 -20.87 -11.58 -19.64
C ILE A 120 -21.52 -10.84 -18.47
N ILE A 121 -20.99 -9.68 -18.11
CA ILE A 121 -21.57 -8.82 -17.08
C ILE A 121 -22.44 -7.77 -17.76
N ALA A 122 -23.63 -7.54 -17.20
CA ALA A 122 -24.55 -6.56 -17.74
C ALA A 122 -24.07 -5.13 -17.41
N GLU A 123 -24.38 -4.16 -18.27
CA GLU A 123 -23.95 -2.78 -18.07
C GLU A 123 -24.54 -2.21 -16.76
N GLU A 124 -25.79 -2.58 -16.45
CA GLU A 124 -26.47 -2.17 -15.22
C GLU A 124 -25.83 -2.75 -13.94
N GLU A 125 -25.20 -3.93 -14.02
CA GLU A 125 -24.41 -4.48 -12.92
C GLU A 125 -23.14 -3.65 -12.70
N THR A 126 -22.56 -3.14 -13.78
CA THR A 126 -21.32 -2.36 -13.76
C THR A 126 -21.55 -0.93 -13.27
N GLU A 127 -22.65 -0.30 -13.68
CA GLU A 127 -23.01 1.03 -13.17
C GLU A 127 -23.31 1.01 -11.68
N ARG A 128 -24.02 -0.02 -11.19
CA ARG A 128 -24.21 -0.22 -9.75
C ARG A 128 -22.88 -0.44 -9.02
N PHE A 129 -21.98 -1.21 -9.62
CA PHE A 129 -20.64 -1.42 -9.05
C PHE A 129 -19.86 -0.11 -8.93
N LYS A 130 -19.87 0.75 -9.95
CA LYS A 130 -19.20 2.06 -9.89
C LYS A 130 -19.72 2.94 -8.75
N VAL A 131 -21.04 2.94 -8.51
CA VAL A 131 -21.66 3.66 -7.38
C VAL A 131 -21.19 3.10 -6.04
N GLU A 132 -21.19 1.78 -5.87
CA GLU A 132 -20.70 1.15 -4.63
C GLU A 132 -19.19 1.35 -4.44
N VAL A 133 -18.40 1.40 -5.52
CA VAL A 133 -16.96 1.69 -5.46
C VAL A 133 -16.72 3.11 -4.98
N ALA A 134 -17.45 4.09 -5.49
CA ALA A 134 -17.36 5.48 -5.03
C ALA A 134 -17.64 5.58 -3.53
N LYS A 135 -18.72 4.94 -3.06
CA LYS A 135 -19.07 4.87 -1.63
C LYS A 135 -18.00 4.16 -0.79
N ALA A 136 -17.43 3.07 -1.30
CA ALA A 136 -16.38 2.34 -0.60
C ALA A 136 -15.07 3.14 -0.50
N LEU A 137 -14.74 3.90 -1.54
CA LEU A 137 -13.60 4.82 -1.56
C LEU A 137 -13.78 5.94 -0.53
N GLU A 138 -14.94 6.60 -0.51
CA GLU A 138 -15.27 7.62 0.48
C GLU A 138 -15.13 7.07 1.91
N SER A 139 -15.75 5.92 2.21
CA SER A 139 -15.65 5.29 3.52
C SER A 139 -14.23 4.86 3.89
N TYR A 140 -13.40 4.49 2.91
CA TYR A 140 -12.00 4.13 3.14
C TYR A 140 -11.18 5.37 3.52
N VAL A 141 -11.33 6.47 2.77
CA VAL A 141 -10.64 7.74 3.04
C VAL A 141 -11.03 8.30 4.41
N GLU A 142 -12.31 8.30 4.75
CA GLU A 142 -12.79 8.76 6.07
C GLU A 142 -12.14 8.00 7.23
N LYS A 143 -12.01 6.66 7.11
CA LYS A 143 -11.37 5.82 8.13
C LYS A 143 -9.87 6.09 8.25
N GLU A 144 -9.19 6.28 7.12
CA GLU A 144 -7.77 6.65 7.12
C GLU A 144 -7.57 8.02 7.79
N ASP A 145 -8.44 9.00 7.52
CA ASP A 145 -8.39 10.31 8.15
C ASP A 145 -8.64 10.26 9.66
N GLU A 146 -9.63 9.47 10.11
CA GLU A 146 -9.88 9.22 11.53
C GLU A 146 -8.67 8.57 12.21
N TYR A 147 -8.05 7.59 11.54
CA TYR A 147 -6.84 6.93 12.04
C TYR A 147 -5.68 7.93 12.18
N ILE A 148 -5.45 8.77 11.17
CA ILE A 148 -4.42 9.81 11.20
C ILE A 148 -4.66 10.79 12.37
N LYS A 149 -5.92 11.23 12.59
CA LYS A 149 -6.29 12.11 13.70
C LYS A 149 -5.97 11.47 15.06
N GLN A 150 -6.35 10.20 15.25
CA GLN A 150 -6.08 9.46 16.47
C GLN A 150 -4.56 9.33 16.73
N GLN A 151 -3.77 9.02 15.70
CA GLN A 151 -2.31 8.96 15.82
C GLN A 151 -1.71 10.33 16.18
N ALA A 152 -2.22 11.41 15.59
CA ALA A 152 -1.77 12.77 15.90
C ALA A 152 -2.12 13.19 17.34
N ASP A 153 -3.28 12.78 17.86
CA ASP A 153 -3.66 13.01 19.27
C ASP A 153 -2.73 12.28 20.24
N LEU A 154 -2.40 11.01 19.95
CA LEU A 154 -1.45 10.24 20.75
C LEU A 154 -0.06 10.89 20.79
N LEU A 155 0.44 11.35 19.64
CA LEU A 155 1.72 12.06 19.56
C LEU A 155 1.70 13.36 20.38
N ARG A 156 0.61 14.15 20.27
CA ARG A 156 0.44 15.39 21.06
C ARG A 156 0.36 15.12 22.56
N ALA A 157 -0.36 14.09 22.98
CA ALA A 157 -0.47 13.70 24.39
C ALA A 157 0.88 13.23 24.95
N GLN A 158 1.63 12.43 24.18
CA GLN A 158 2.97 11.98 24.55
C GLN A 158 3.92 13.17 24.70
N GLU A 159 3.88 14.11 23.78
CA GLU A 159 4.74 15.30 23.84
C GLU A 159 4.39 16.20 25.03
N LYS A 160 3.09 16.42 25.28
CA LYS A 160 2.63 17.14 26.47
C LYS A 160 3.13 16.49 27.75
N HIS A 161 3.03 15.16 27.84
CA HIS A 161 3.51 14.41 29.00
C HIS A 161 5.03 14.57 29.21
N ARG A 162 5.83 14.53 28.13
CA ARG A 162 7.27 14.79 28.21
C ARG A 162 7.57 16.19 28.74
N GLN A 163 6.84 17.20 28.27
CA GLN A 163 6.99 18.58 28.72
C GLN A 163 6.64 18.74 30.20
N GLU A 164 5.55 18.13 30.66
CA GLU A 164 5.12 18.13 32.07
C GLU A 164 6.18 17.48 32.99
N VAL A 165 6.77 16.35 32.57
CA VAL A 165 7.85 15.68 33.32
C VAL A 165 9.10 16.58 33.40
N LEU A 166 9.51 17.18 32.28
CA LEU A 166 10.65 18.09 32.24
C LEU A 166 10.42 19.33 33.11
N GLN A 167 9.23 19.92 33.06
CA GLN A 167 8.85 21.05 33.89
C GLN A 167 8.90 20.67 35.37
N SER A 168 8.34 19.52 35.74
CA SER A 168 8.39 19.01 37.13
C SER A 168 9.83 18.81 37.61
N LEU A 169 10.71 18.26 36.77
CA LEU A 169 12.13 18.12 37.08
C LEU A 169 12.81 19.47 37.30
N LEU A 170 12.52 20.47 36.47
CA LEU A 170 13.04 21.81 36.64
C LEU A 170 12.51 22.43 37.94
N GLU A 171 11.21 22.41 38.21
CA GLU A 171 10.62 22.98 39.42
C GLU A 171 11.14 22.34 40.72
N VAL A 172 11.48 21.05 40.72
CA VAL A 172 12.03 20.37 41.92
C VAL A 172 13.55 20.54 42.03
N CYS A 173 14.29 20.44 40.93
CA CYS A 173 15.75 20.46 40.97
C CYS A 173 16.34 21.88 41.01
N PHE A 174 15.70 22.88 40.39
CA PHE A 174 16.23 24.24 40.33
C PHE A 174 16.25 24.94 41.71
N PRO A 175 15.19 24.87 42.53
CA PRO A 175 15.22 25.40 43.89
C PRO A 175 16.18 24.64 44.81
N ARG A 176 16.30 23.32 44.63
CA ARG A 176 17.27 22.49 45.39
C ARG A 176 18.70 22.87 45.07
N MET A 177 19.02 23.12 43.80
CA MET A 177 20.33 23.60 43.37
C MET A 177 20.61 25.03 43.87
N GLN A 178 19.63 25.94 43.83
CA GLN A 178 19.77 27.27 44.43
C GLN A 178 19.97 27.22 45.95
N TRP A 179 19.28 26.32 46.67
CA TRP A 179 19.48 26.13 48.12
C TRP A 179 20.87 25.60 48.45
N HIS A 180 21.41 24.65 47.68
CA HIS A 180 22.77 24.14 47.87
C HIS A 180 23.82 25.21 47.56
N VAL A 181 23.62 26.06 46.54
CA VAL A 181 24.49 27.20 46.21
C VAL A 181 24.39 28.31 47.27
N MET A 182 23.20 28.60 47.80
CA MET A 182 23.02 29.57 48.89
C MET A 182 23.63 29.08 50.20
N GLN A 183 23.44 27.81 50.60
CA GLN A 183 24.08 27.26 51.80
C GLN A 183 25.61 27.22 51.72
N SER A 184 26.16 26.93 50.55
CA SER A 184 27.62 26.96 50.36
C SER A 184 28.17 28.39 50.37
N ARG A 185 27.37 29.40 49.96
CA ARG A 185 27.71 30.82 50.09
C ARG A 185 27.63 31.33 51.53
N SER A 186 26.65 30.89 52.32
CA SER A 186 26.53 31.22 53.75
C SER A 186 27.63 30.61 54.62
N ARG A 187 28.19 29.45 54.22
CA ARG A 187 29.37 28.84 54.86
C ARG A 187 30.70 29.51 54.46
N LEU A 188 30.70 30.40 53.48
CA LEU A 188 31.88 31.14 53.02
C LEU A 188 32.05 32.50 53.71
N THR A 189 31.06 32.91 54.51
CA THR A 189 31.06 34.15 55.30
C THR A 189 31.19 33.89 56.81
N ASP A 190 31.71 32.73 57.18
CA ASP A 190 32.13 32.42 58.55
C ASP A 190 33.60 32.89 58.72
N PRO A 191 33.93 33.82 59.64
CA PRO A 191 35.29 34.34 59.81
C PRO A 191 36.32 33.31 60.29
N THR A 192 35.89 32.07 60.54
CA THR A 192 36.71 31.03 61.19
C THR A 192 37.06 29.83 60.30
N ALA A 193 36.71 29.84 59.01
CA ALA A 193 37.02 28.72 58.11
C ALA A 193 38.51 28.70 57.68
N PRO A 194 39.22 27.55 57.77
CA PRO A 194 40.62 27.45 57.40
C PRO A 194 40.84 27.65 55.89
N THR A 195 41.92 28.37 55.57
CA THR A 195 42.31 28.98 54.28
C THR A 195 42.47 28.01 53.08
N CYS A 196 42.17 26.72 53.22
CA CYS A 196 42.46 25.73 52.19
C CYS A 196 41.39 25.62 51.08
N LEU A 197 40.20 26.19 51.26
CA LEU A 197 39.10 26.11 50.29
C LEU A 197 38.98 27.32 49.33
N ARG A 198 39.88 28.31 49.41
CA ARG A 198 39.89 29.44 48.46
C ARG A 198 40.55 29.12 47.11
N ARG A 199 41.37 28.07 47.01
CA ARG A 199 42.09 27.71 45.77
C ARG A 199 41.31 26.79 44.81
N ILE A 200 40.29 26.09 45.29
CA ILE A 200 39.56 25.13 44.43
C ILE A 200 38.48 25.84 43.59
N LEU A 201 37.92 26.95 44.09
CA LEU A 201 36.89 27.71 43.38
C LEU A 201 37.42 28.57 42.21
N SER A 202 38.71 28.91 42.19
CA SER A 202 39.34 29.57 41.03
C SER A 202 39.59 28.61 39.86
N ALA A 203 39.67 27.29 40.11
CA ALA A 203 39.89 26.30 39.05
C ALA A 203 38.60 25.94 38.31
N LEU A 204 37.45 25.92 39.00
CA LEU A 204 36.15 25.58 38.39
C LEU A 204 35.57 26.71 37.51
N SER A 205 35.95 27.98 37.75
CA SER A 205 35.52 29.07 36.85
C SER A 205 36.26 29.08 35.51
N PHE A 206 37.40 28.39 35.41
CA PHE A 206 38.18 28.30 34.17
C PHE A 206 37.65 27.18 33.25
N CYS A 207 37.21 26.05 33.79
CA CYS A 207 36.69 24.92 32.98
C CYS A 207 35.33 25.19 32.31
N LEU A 208 34.48 26.06 32.86
CA LEU A 208 33.16 26.36 32.27
C LEU A 208 33.21 27.36 31.10
N LYS A 209 34.31 28.10 30.94
CA LYS A 209 34.49 29.03 29.80
C LYS A 209 35.18 28.40 28.59
N ASP A 210 35.85 27.25 28.74
CA ASP A 210 36.64 26.63 27.68
C ASP A 210 35.90 25.51 26.89
N GLN A 211 34.70 25.10 27.33
CA GLN A 211 33.88 24.11 26.60
C GLN A 211 32.96 24.73 25.53
N SER A 212 32.84 26.05 25.47
CA SER A 212 31.99 26.74 24.48
C SER A 212 32.65 26.91 23.10
N SER A 213 33.94 26.60 22.95
CA SER A 213 34.73 26.97 21.75
C SER A 213 35.32 25.79 20.98
N ARG A 214 35.05 24.52 21.34
CA ARG A 214 35.82 23.40 20.79
C ARG A 214 35.06 22.18 20.26
N TRP A 215 33.87 22.32 19.70
CA TRP A 215 33.36 21.32 18.73
C TRP A 215 32.61 22.02 17.60
N GLY A 216 33.36 22.37 16.56
CA GLY A 216 32.81 22.62 15.24
C GLY A 216 32.27 21.34 14.60
N ALA A 217 31.35 21.57 13.67
CA ALA A 217 30.92 20.73 12.56
C ALA A 217 31.39 19.26 12.52
N ALA A 218 30.45 18.32 12.63
CA ALA A 218 30.57 16.98 12.06
C ALA A 218 29.29 16.61 11.31
N SER A 219 29.37 16.82 10.00
CA SER A 219 28.60 16.27 8.88
C SER A 219 27.84 14.96 9.12
N TRP A 220 26.51 14.95 8.92
CA TRP A 220 25.76 13.74 8.56
C TRP A 220 24.54 14.08 7.68
N THR A 221 24.73 14.08 6.36
CA THR A 221 23.78 13.48 5.39
C THR A 221 24.65 12.61 4.46
N PRO A 222 24.17 11.57 3.74
CA PRO A 222 22.77 11.29 3.36
C PRO A 222 22.34 9.79 3.35
N TRP A 223 21.12 9.46 3.78
CA TRP A 223 20.45 8.20 3.39
C TRP A 223 19.00 8.48 2.99
N LEU A 224 18.79 8.72 1.70
CA LEU A 224 17.52 8.53 1.00
C LEU A 224 17.82 8.41 -0.50
N LYS A 225 18.21 7.20 -0.90
CA LYS A 225 18.31 6.79 -2.30
C LYS A 225 17.50 5.51 -2.50
N CYS A 226 16.21 5.70 -2.76
CA CYS A 226 15.34 4.72 -3.41
C CYS A 226 14.37 5.48 -4.32
N ARG A 227 14.78 5.71 -5.57
CA ARG A 227 13.89 5.70 -6.74
C ARG A 227 14.74 5.60 -8.00
N GLY A 228 14.76 4.40 -8.56
CA GLY A 228 14.89 4.24 -9.99
C GLY A 228 13.56 4.62 -10.63
N LEU A 229 13.58 5.63 -11.49
CA LEU A 229 12.63 5.75 -12.60
C LEU A 229 13.46 6.10 -13.82
N GLN A 230 13.71 5.03 -14.57
CA GLN A 230 14.17 5.02 -15.93
C GLN A 230 12.99 5.48 -16.79
N GLN A 231 13.13 6.64 -17.44
CA GLN A 231 12.28 7.04 -18.56
C GLN A 231 13.18 7.61 -19.66
N ASP A 232 12.89 7.11 -20.85
CA ASP A 232 13.60 7.29 -22.10
C ASP A 232 13.61 8.72 -22.61
N LYS A 233 14.70 9.05 -23.33
CA LYS A 233 14.69 9.97 -24.47
C LYS A 233 15.55 9.37 -25.58
N ALA A 234 14.88 8.89 -26.62
CA ALA A 234 15.33 8.94 -27.99
C ALA A 234 14.29 9.76 -28.76
#